data_AF-X0W9L3-F1
#
_entry.id   AF-X0W9L3-F1
#
_cell.length_a   1.000
_cell.length_b   1.000
_cell.length_c   1.000
_cell.angle_alpha   90.00
_cell.angle_beta   90.00
_cell.angle_gamma   90.00
#
_symmetry.space_group_name_H-M   'P 1'
#
loop_
_entity.id
_entity.type
_entity.pdbx_description
1 polymer ?
#
loop_
_entity_poly.entity_id
_entity_poly.type
_entity_poly.pdbx_seq_one_letter_code
_entity_poly.pdbx_strand_id
1 'polypeptide(L)'
;MLGEIRIKKTDLYNYHDYDSRKFIKSLINFLGECQVLRSLKKYEQSLKCSGVLYRDYYLKKRHPWLDALTQYYELVRNAKTIHKNLTPELQSLAIDAKKVYEVQRSMPGSIKNKYKRDLLDENRGYNYLFEIEIAWHYLLQDYTLHWYEDDSGKRPEFRVKAPNLSFNVEC
;
A
#
# COMPACT_ATOMS: atom_id res chain seq x y z
N MET A 1 9.43 -21.09 -17.15
CA MET A 1 9.63 -21.37 -15.71
C MET A 1 9.51 -20.07 -14.94
N LEU A 2 8.37 -19.80 -14.31
CA LEU A 2 8.20 -18.65 -13.43
C LEU A 2 8.77 -19.04 -12.07
N GLY A 3 9.85 -18.40 -11.64
CA GLY A 3 10.50 -18.70 -10.37
C GLY A 3 9.58 -18.38 -9.21
N GLU A 4 9.27 -19.39 -8.38
CA GLU A 4 8.58 -19.19 -7.11
C GLU A 4 9.48 -18.38 -6.17
N ILE A 5 9.09 -17.14 -5.88
CA ILE A 5 9.79 -16.31 -4.89
C ILE A 5 9.35 -16.79 -3.51
N ARG A 6 10.18 -17.60 -2.84
CA ARG A 6 10.01 -17.90 -1.42
C ARG A 6 10.53 -16.72 -0.60
N ILE A 7 9.63 -15.93 -0.02
CA ILE A 7 9.98 -14.87 0.93
C ILE A 7 10.28 -15.53 2.29
N LYS A 8 11.39 -15.17 2.95
CA LYS A 8 11.73 -15.72 4.26
C LYS A 8 10.82 -15.12 5.33
N LYS A 9 10.20 -15.97 6.15
CA LYS A 9 9.27 -15.58 7.22
C LYS A 9 9.80 -14.48 8.14
N THR A 10 11.07 -14.54 8.53
CA THR A 10 11.72 -13.53 9.40
C THR A 10 11.69 -12.13 8.83
N ASP A 11 11.78 -11.98 7.51
CA ASP A 11 11.81 -10.69 6.85
C ASP A 11 10.41 -10.05 6.82
N LEU A 12 9.36 -10.86 6.87
CA LEU A 12 7.97 -10.41 6.92
C LEU A 12 7.61 -9.82 8.29
N TYR A 13 8.04 -10.45 9.39
CA TYR A 13 7.73 -9.98 10.76
C TYR A 13 8.58 -8.80 11.23
N ASN A 14 9.82 -8.65 10.73
CA ASN A 14 10.73 -7.61 11.21
C ASN A 14 10.45 -6.26 10.53
N TYR A 15 9.64 -5.41 11.14
CA TYR A 15 9.62 -3.97 10.85
C TYR A 15 10.45 -3.26 11.92
N HIS A 16 11.48 -2.53 11.50
CA HIS A 16 12.24 -1.65 12.36
C HIS A 16 11.98 -0.20 11.96
N ASP A 17 11.79 0.69 12.94
CA ASP A 17 11.53 2.11 12.69
C ASP A 17 12.60 2.77 11.80
N TYR A 18 13.83 2.24 11.83
CA TYR A 18 14.94 2.68 10.99
C TYR A 18 14.70 2.44 9.48
N ASP A 19 13.92 1.41 9.14
CA ASP A 19 13.56 1.07 7.76
C ASP A 19 12.40 1.90 7.20
N SER A 20 11.76 2.75 8.01
CA SER A 20 10.57 3.51 7.60
C SER A 20 10.80 4.31 6.34
N ARG A 21 11.93 5.04 6.27
CA ARG A 21 12.29 5.83 5.09
C ARG A 21 12.45 4.96 3.84
N LYS A 22 13.07 3.79 3.98
CA LYS A 22 13.30 2.85 2.88
C LYS A 22 11.96 2.37 2.32
N PHE A 23 11.05 1.91 3.18
CA PHE A 23 9.75 1.40 2.74
C PHE A 23 8.86 2.49 2.14
N ILE A 24 8.76 3.66 2.78
CA ILE A 24 8.00 4.80 2.24
C ILE A 24 8.54 5.19 0.86
N LYS A 25 9.87 5.26 0.69
CA LYS A 25 10.48 5.55 -0.62
C LYS A 25 10.18 4.47 -1.67
N SER A 26 10.21 3.18 -1.28
CA SER A 26 9.83 2.08 -2.17
C SER A 26 8.36 2.17 -2.60
N LEU A 27 7.45 2.55 -1.70
CA LEU A 27 6.05 2.77 -2.03
C LEU A 27 5.89 3.94 -3.01
N ILE A 28 6.54 5.08 -2.76
CA ILE A 28 6.52 6.23 -3.68
C ILE A 28 7.05 5.83 -5.07
N ASN A 29 8.13 5.05 -5.13
CA ASN A 29 8.67 4.55 -6.40
C ASN A 29 7.72 3.58 -7.10
N PHE A 30 7.03 2.72 -6.35
CA PHE A 30 6.04 1.79 -6.88
C PHE A 30 4.88 2.56 -7.53
N LEU A 31 4.28 3.51 -6.79
CA LEU A 31 3.15 4.32 -7.25
C LEU A 31 3.55 5.32 -8.36
N GLY A 32 4.80 5.78 -8.33
CA GLY A 32 5.32 6.82 -9.19
C GLY A 32 5.18 8.20 -8.55
N GLU A 33 6.32 8.86 -8.31
CA GLU A 33 6.39 10.15 -7.60
C GLU A 33 5.48 11.23 -8.20
N CYS A 34 5.44 11.36 -9.53
CA CYS A 34 4.54 12.29 -10.21
C CYS A 34 3.06 12.03 -9.90
N GLN A 35 2.66 10.77 -9.73
CA GLN A 35 1.27 10.42 -9.40
C GLN A 35 0.96 10.76 -7.94
N VAL A 36 1.89 10.45 -7.02
CA VAL A 36 1.79 10.81 -5.61
C VAL A 36 1.60 12.33 -5.46
N LEU A 37 2.46 13.14 -6.09
CA LEU A 37 2.38 14.59 -6.03
C LEU A 37 1.08 15.14 -6.62
N ARG A 38 0.59 14.56 -7.73
CA ARG A 38 -0.72 14.92 -8.29
C ARG A 38 -1.86 14.60 -7.33
N SER A 39 -1.80 13.46 -6.65
CA SER A 39 -2.81 13.05 -5.66
C SER A 39 -2.81 13.98 -4.44
N LEU A 40 -1.63 14.31 -3.92
CA LEU A 40 -1.49 15.27 -2.80
C LEU A 40 -2.02 16.66 -3.17
N LYS A 41 -1.74 17.15 -4.39
CA LYS A 41 -2.30 18.43 -4.85
C LYS A 41 -3.82 18.42 -4.90
N LYS A 42 -4.44 17.32 -5.38
CA LYS A 42 -5.90 17.17 -5.37
C LYS A 42 -6.45 17.14 -3.95
N TYR A 43 -5.82 16.36 -3.07
CA TYR A 43 -6.19 16.27 -1.66
C TYR A 43 -6.13 17.64 -0.96
N GLU A 44 -5.05 18.40 -1.16
CA GLU A 44 -4.92 19.76 -0.63
C GLU A 44 -6.00 20.71 -1.16
N GLN A 45 -6.36 20.61 -2.44
CA GLN A 45 -7.45 21.38 -3.03
C GLN A 45 -8.79 21.00 -2.39
N SER A 46 -9.06 19.70 -2.22
CA SER A 46 -10.24 19.21 -1.53
C SER A 46 -10.32 19.76 -0.10
N LEU A 47 -9.22 19.74 0.66
CA LEU A 47 -9.17 20.29 2.02
C LEU A 47 -9.48 21.80 2.07
N LYS A 48 -9.00 22.58 1.09
CA LYS A 48 -9.22 24.04 1.02
C LYS A 48 -10.66 24.41 0.66
N CYS A 49 -11.27 23.65 -0.24
CA CYS A 49 -12.62 23.92 -0.74
C CYS A 49 -13.73 23.32 0.14
N SER A 50 -13.38 22.55 1.16
CA SER A 50 -14.32 21.82 2.00
C SER A 50 -14.75 22.59 3.26
N GLY A 51 -16.02 22.44 3.62
CA GLY A 51 -16.51 22.86 4.93
C GLY A 51 -15.83 22.10 6.07
N VAL A 52 -15.77 22.72 7.26
CA VAL A 52 -15.02 22.22 8.44
C VAL A 52 -15.38 20.77 8.78
N LEU A 53 -16.67 20.42 8.82
CA LEU A 53 -17.11 19.06 9.13
C LEU A 53 -16.63 18.03 8.10
N TYR A 54 -16.78 18.33 6.81
CA TYR A 54 -16.36 17.41 5.75
C TYR A 54 -14.83 17.24 5.73
N ARG A 55 -14.09 18.32 5.97
CA ARG A 55 -12.63 18.29 6.06
C ARG A 55 -12.15 17.45 7.24
N ASP A 56 -12.68 17.70 8.43
CA ASP A 56 -12.12 17.18 9.67
C ASP A 56 -12.59 15.75 9.97
N TYR A 57 -13.79 15.37 9.53
CA TYR A 57 -14.34 14.03 9.78
C TYR A 57 -14.26 13.10 8.56
N TYR A 58 -14.45 13.62 7.34
CA TYR A 58 -14.54 12.78 6.15
C TYR A 58 -13.22 12.71 5.38
N LEU A 59 -12.66 13.84 4.93
CA LEU A 59 -11.45 13.85 4.10
C LEU A 59 -10.23 13.25 4.80
N LYS A 60 -10.02 13.57 6.09
CA LYS A 60 -8.91 12.98 6.86
C LYS A 60 -9.03 11.46 7.06
N LYS A 61 -10.24 10.91 7.05
CA LYS A 61 -10.50 9.48 7.22
C LYS A 61 -10.59 8.71 5.90
N ARG A 62 -10.78 9.43 4.80
CA ARG A 62 -11.07 8.87 3.48
C ARG A 62 -9.89 8.14 2.85
N HIS A 63 -8.65 8.58 3.10
CA HIS A 63 -7.48 7.86 2.61
C HIS A 63 -6.35 7.87 3.66
N PRO A 64 -5.92 6.71 4.19
CA PRO A 64 -5.01 6.65 5.34
C PRO A 64 -3.60 7.17 5.02
N TRP A 65 -3.20 7.18 3.75
CA TRP A 65 -1.84 7.57 3.36
C TRP A 65 -1.64 9.05 3.01
N LEU A 66 -2.66 9.80 2.62
CA LEU A 66 -2.44 11.12 1.99
C LEU A 66 -1.89 12.13 2.99
N ASP A 67 -2.41 12.15 4.22
CA ASP A 67 -1.88 13.00 5.30
C ASP A 67 -0.44 12.61 5.68
N ALA A 68 -0.18 11.31 5.86
CA ALA A 68 1.16 10.79 6.17
C ALA A 68 2.18 11.12 5.07
N LEU A 69 1.78 11.05 3.79
CA LEU A 69 2.62 11.42 2.66
C LEU A 69 2.92 12.92 2.65
N THR A 70 1.95 13.78 3.00
CA THR A 70 2.19 15.22 3.21
C THR A 70 3.25 15.44 4.30
N GLN A 71 3.09 14.81 5.47
CA GLN A 71 4.07 14.88 6.56
C GLN A 71 5.46 14.41 6.11
N TYR A 72 5.54 13.31 5.34
CA TYR A 72 6.81 12.80 4.80
C TYR A 72 7.50 13.84 3.90
N TYR A 73 6.78 14.44 2.95
CA TYR A 73 7.37 15.44 2.04
C TYR A 73 7.78 16.73 2.77
N GLU A 74 7.07 17.12 3.84
CA GLU A 74 7.48 18.23 4.69
C GLU A 74 8.80 17.95 5.41
N LEU A 75 8.97 16.73 5.97
CA LEU A 75 10.23 16.33 6.60
C LEU A 75 11.38 16.31 5.58
N VAL A 76 11.14 15.78 4.39
CA VAL A 76 12.14 15.74 3.30
C VAL A 76 12.54 17.16 2.89
N ARG A 77 11.57 18.06 2.67
CA ARG A 77 11.82 19.46 2.30
C ARG A 77 12.65 20.20 3.36
N ASN A 78 12.43 19.88 4.63
CA ASN A 78 13.13 20.49 5.76
C ASN A 78 14.43 19.75 6.14
N ALA A 79 14.90 18.80 5.32
CA ALA A 79 16.07 17.95 5.58
C ALA A 79 16.03 17.24 6.95
N LYS A 80 14.83 16.95 7.47
CA LYS A 80 14.63 16.24 8.74
C LYS A 80 14.71 14.73 8.54
N THR A 81 15.18 14.04 9.56
CA THR A 81 15.28 12.58 9.55
C THR A 81 13.92 11.96 9.89
N ILE A 82 13.42 11.07 9.02
CA ILE A 82 12.12 10.39 9.21
C ILE A 82 12.11 9.61 10.53
N HIS A 83 13.16 8.82 10.80
CA HIS A 83 13.24 7.99 12.01
C HIS A 83 13.15 8.81 13.32
N LYS A 84 13.77 9.99 13.39
CA LYS A 84 13.70 10.85 14.58
C LYS A 84 12.40 11.65 14.69
N ASN A 85 11.58 11.68 13.64
CA ASN A 85 10.32 12.42 13.57
C ASN A 85 9.18 11.47 13.15
N LEU A 86 9.26 10.21 13.59
CA LEU A 86 8.32 9.17 13.21
C LEU A 86 7.00 9.37 13.97
N THR A 87 6.02 9.96 13.30
CA THR A 87 4.64 10.06 13.80
C THR A 87 3.92 8.70 13.66
N PRO A 88 2.84 8.45 14.41
CA PRO A 88 2.03 7.25 14.22
C PRO A 88 1.54 7.06 12.78
N GLU A 89 1.19 8.15 12.10
CA GLU A 89 0.75 8.14 10.70
C GLU A 89 1.88 7.71 9.76
N LEU A 90 3.10 8.22 9.97
CA LEU A 90 4.27 7.82 9.20
C LEU A 90 4.67 6.37 9.47
N GLN A 91 4.52 5.90 10.71
CA GLN A 91 4.77 4.50 11.06
C GLN A 91 3.76 3.57 10.38
N SER A 92 2.47 3.91 10.43
CA SER A 92 1.41 3.16 9.73
C SER A 92 1.66 3.12 8.22
N LEU A 93 2.00 4.27 7.62
CA LEU A 93 2.36 4.34 6.20
C LEU A 93 3.56 3.44 5.86
N ALA A 94 4.59 3.43 6.72
CA ALA A 94 5.77 2.61 6.50
C ALA A 94 5.48 1.11 6.61
N ILE A 95 4.62 0.71 7.55
CA ILE A 95 4.15 -0.66 7.70
C ILE A 95 3.36 -1.08 6.45
N ASP A 96 2.41 -0.27 6.00
CA ASP A 96 1.65 -0.58 4.79
C ASP A 96 2.53 -0.60 3.54
N ALA A 97 3.50 0.32 3.45
CA ALA A 97 4.50 0.33 2.40
C ALA A 97 5.32 -0.96 2.35
N LYS A 98 5.64 -1.54 3.51
CA LYS A 98 6.29 -2.85 3.59
C LYS A 98 5.38 -3.96 3.07
N LYS A 99 4.10 -3.97 3.46
CA LYS A 99 3.12 -4.95 2.95
C LYS A 99 3.05 -4.90 1.42
N VAL A 100 2.89 -3.70 0.86
CA VAL A 100 2.88 -3.49 -0.60
C VAL A 100 4.20 -3.96 -1.23
N TYR A 101 5.35 -3.64 -0.63
CA TYR A 101 6.67 -4.04 -1.11
C TYR A 101 6.80 -5.57 -1.27
N GLU A 102 6.29 -6.34 -0.32
CA GLU A 102 6.39 -7.80 -0.37
C GLU A 102 5.29 -8.42 -1.23
N VAL A 103 4.04 -8.01 -1.05
CA VAL A 103 2.89 -8.56 -1.79
C VAL A 103 3.07 -8.36 -3.30
N GLN A 104 3.53 -7.18 -3.73
CA GLN A 104 3.71 -6.88 -5.16
C GLN A 104 4.69 -7.84 -5.86
N ARG A 105 5.59 -8.52 -5.14
CA ARG A 105 6.58 -9.41 -5.75
C ARG A 105 5.92 -10.58 -6.46
N SER A 106 4.75 -11.01 -5.98
CA SER A 106 3.92 -12.06 -6.56
C SER A 106 2.94 -11.58 -7.64
N MET A 107 2.73 -10.27 -7.76
CA MET A 107 1.75 -9.71 -8.69
C MET A 107 2.27 -9.69 -10.15
N PRO A 108 1.45 -10.14 -11.12
CA PRO A 108 1.64 -9.87 -12.54
C PRO A 108 1.69 -8.38 -12.86
N GLY A 109 2.26 -8.02 -14.01
CA GLY A 109 2.41 -6.62 -14.43
C GLY A 109 1.08 -5.88 -14.58
N SER A 110 0.07 -6.56 -15.11
CA SER A 110 -1.31 -6.06 -15.25
C SER A 110 -1.90 -5.64 -13.89
N ILE A 111 -1.78 -6.51 -12.89
CA ILE A 111 -2.26 -6.26 -11.52
C ILE A 111 -1.46 -5.17 -10.82
N LYS A 112 -0.13 -5.14 -10.96
CA LYS A 112 0.69 -4.02 -10.46
C LYS A 112 0.20 -2.69 -10.99
N ASN A 113 -0.08 -2.60 -12.30
CA ASN A 113 -0.53 -1.36 -12.93
C ASN A 113 -1.91 -0.93 -12.44
N LYS A 114 -2.83 -1.87 -12.22
CA LYS A 114 -4.14 -1.62 -11.59
C LYS A 114 -3.97 -1.01 -10.20
N TYR A 115 -3.17 -1.65 -9.35
CA TYR A 115 -2.92 -1.18 -7.98
C TYR A 115 -2.22 0.18 -7.95
N LYS A 116 -1.23 0.44 -8.82
CA LYS A 116 -0.58 1.75 -8.90
C LYS A 116 -1.58 2.88 -9.17
N ARG A 117 -2.55 2.65 -10.05
CA ARG A 117 -3.57 3.62 -10.41
C ARG A 117 -4.59 3.83 -9.29
N ASP A 118 -5.01 2.76 -8.63
CA ASP A 118 -6.19 2.78 -7.77
C ASP A 118 -5.85 2.91 -6.26
N LEU A 119 -4.62 2.59 -5.82
CA LEU A 119 -4.19 2.74 -4.41
C LEU A 119 -4.12 4.18 -3.92
N LEU A 120 -4.08 5.17 -4.80
CA LEU A 120 -4.12 6.60 -4.46
C LEU A 120 -5.50 7.21 -4.70
N ASP A 121 -6.47 6.42 -5.16
CA ASP A 121 -7.83 6.90 -5.41
C ASP A 121 -8.54 7.14 -4.08
N GLU A 122 -8.99 8.37 -3.84
CA GLU A 122 -9.65 8.74 -2.58
C GLU A 122 -10.96 7.97 -2.33
N ASN A 123 -11.61 7.38 -3.33
CA ASN A 123 -12.84 6.59 -3.14
C ASN A 123 -12.57 5.09 -3.05
N ARG A 124 -11.54 4.60 -3.75
CA ARG A 124 -11.32 3.16 -3.96
C ARG A 124 -10.08 2.64 -3.25
N GLY A 125 -9.14 3.51 -2.88
CA GLY A 125 -7.86 3.11 -2.29
C GLY A 125 -8.02 2.21 -1.06
N TYR A 126 -9.02 2.47 -0.22
CA TYR A 126 -9.30 1.64 0.96
C TYR A 126 -9.55 0.17 0.64
N ASN A 127 -10.29 -0.14 -0.44
CA ASN A 127 -10.56 -1.52 -0.83
C ASN A 127 -9.27 -2.23 -1.25
N TYR A 128 -8.43 -1.56 -2.04
CA TYR A 128 -7.13 -2.10 -2.44
C TYR A 128 -6.17 -2.26 -1.26
N LEU A 129 -6.23 -1.39 -0.26
CA LEU A 129 -5.45 -1.55 0.98
C LEU A 129 -5.91 -2.77 1.77
N PHE A 130 -7.21 -3.01 1.83
CA PHE A 130 -7.78 -4.19 2.47
C PHE A 130 -7.36 -5.48 1.73
N GLU A 131 -7.38 -5.49 0.40
CA GLU A 131 -6.86 -6.61 -0.40
C GLU A 131 -5.36 -6.88 -0.10
N ILE A 132 -4.53 -5.83 0.01
CA ILE A 132 -3.12 -5.97 0.42
C ILE A 132 -3.00 -6.56 1.83
N GLU A 133 -3.85 -6.16 2.77
CA GLU A 133 -3.84 -6.68 4.14
C GLU A 133 -4.15 -8.18 4.17
N ILE A 134 -5.17 -8.62 3.44
CA ILE A 134 -5.53 -10.04 3.36
C ILE A 134 -4.41 -10.83 2.68
N ALA A 135 -3.88 -10.33 1.56
CA ALA A 135 -2.76 -10.97 0.87
C ALA A 135 -1.53 -11.11 1.78
N TRP A 136 -1.21 -10.05 2.53
CA TRP A 136 -0.13 -10.02 3.52
C TRP A 136 -0.34 -11.06 4.62
N HIS A 137 -1.56 -11.18 5.15
CA HIS A 137 -1.89 -12.18 6.17
C HIS A 137 -1.55 -13.60 5.73
N TYR A 138 -1.88 -13.97 4.49
CA TYR A 138 -1.55 -15.30 3.96
C TYR A 138 -0.05 -15.50 3.73
N LEU A 139 0.67 -14.47 3.28
CA LEU A 139 2.14 -14.54 3.18
C LEU A 139 2.80 -14.79 4.55
N LEU A 140 2.31 -14.16 5.62
CA LEU A 140 2.82 -14.35 6.99
C LEU A 140 2.64 -15.79 7.51
N GLN A 141 1.69 -16.53 6.94
CA GLN A 141 1.39 -17.93 7.25
C GLN A 141 2.07 -18.91 6.29
N ASP A 142 3.06 -18.47 5.52
CA ASP A 142 3.83 -19.27 4.57
C ASP A 142 3.01 -19.83 3.39
N TYR A 143 1.88 -19.21 3.07
CA TYR A 143 1.13 -19.51 1.85
C TYR A 143 1.72 -18.79 0.63
N THR A 144 1.46 -19.33 -0.55
CA THR A 144 1.79 -18.70 -1.83
C THR A 144 0.56 -18.01 -2.43
N LEU A 145 0.75 -16.79 -2.94
CA LEU A 145 -0.29 -16.02 -3.63
C LEU A 145 -0.19 -16.20 -5.15
N HIS A 146 -1.33 -16.40 -5.80
CA HIS A 146 -1.49 -16.39 -7.24
C HIS A 146 -2.58 -15.41 -7.66
N TRP A 147 -2.18 -14.27 -8.18
CA TRP A 147 -3.10 -13.22 -8.62
C TRP A 147 -3.74 -13.59 -9.95
N TYR A 148 -5.04 -13.40 -10.06
CA TYR A 148 -5.74 -13.53 -11.32
C TYR A 148 -5.54 -12.26 -12.14
N GLU A 149 -5.11 -12.40 -13.38
CA GLU A 149 -5.06 -11.26 -14.32
C GLU A 149 -6.48 -10.84 -14.71
N ASP A 150 -6.66 -9.56 -15.06
CA ASP A 150 -7.94 -8.94 -15.46
C ASP A 150 -8.42 -9.48 -16.83
N ASP A 151 -8.66 -10.78 -16.94
CA ASP A 151 -9.28 -11.41 -18.10
C ASP A 151 -10.79 -11.54 -17.83
N SER A 152 -11.52 -10.53 -18.30
CA SER A 152 -12.99 -10.44 -18.41
C SER A 152 -13.83 -11.47 -17.61
N GLY A 153 -14.32 -11.06 -16.44
CA GLY A 153 -15.30 -11.79 -15.63
C GLY A 153 -15.22 -11.41 -14.15
N LYS A 154 -16.26 -11.72 -13.36
CA LYS A 154 -16.14 -11.71 -11.89
C LYS A 154 -15.20 -12.84 -11.51
N ARG A 155 -14.02 -12.50 -11.02
CA ARG A 155 -13.05 -13.44 -10.47
C ARG A 155 -12.65 -12.97 -9.07
N PRO A 156 -12.39 -13.91 -8.16
CA PRO A 156 -11.68 -13.63 -6.91
C PRO A 156 -10.37 -12.87 -7.19
N GLU A 157 -9.89 -12.02 -6.28
CA GLU A 157 -8.70 -11.20 -6.52
C GLU A 157 -7.44 -12.05 -6.67
N PHE A 158 -7.32 -13.09 -5.83
CA PHE A 158 -6.21 -14.03 -5.87
C PHE A 158 -6.58 -15.40 -5.33
N ARG A 159 -5.72 -16.38 -5.64
CA ARG A 159 -5.76 -17.74 -5.13
C ARG A 159 -4.63 -17.97 -4.16
N VAL A 160 -4.95 -18.56 -3.02
CA VAL A 160 -3.98 -18.97 -2.00
C VAL A 160 -3.63 -20.44 -2.20
N LYS A 161 -2.34 -20.78 -2.06
CA LYS A 161 -1.84 -22.17 -2.15
C LYS A 161 -0.92 -22.53 -0.98
N ALA A 162 -1.17 -23.71 -0.43
CA ALA A 162 -0.31 -24.46 0.48
C ALA A 162 -0.21 -25.92 -0.03
N PRO A 163 0.72 -26.75 0.49
CA PRO A 163 0.96 -28.10 -0.05
C PRO A 163 -0.30 -28.97 -0.23
N ASN A 164 -1.28 -28.84 0.67
CA ASN A 164 -2.50 -29.66 0.66
C ASN A 164 -3.79 -28.83 0.55
N LEU A 165 -3.70 -27.52 0.34
CA LEU A 165 -4.86 -26.63 0.36
C LEU A 165 -4.73 -25.56 -0.70
N SER A 166 -5.79 -25.35 -1.47
CA SER A 166 -5.91 -24.19 -2.33
C SER A 166 -7.34 -23.68 -2.41
N PHE A 167 -7.51 -22.38 -2.22
CA PHE A 167 -8.81 -21.71 -2.25
C PHE A 167 -8.67 -20.32 -2.84
N ASN A 168 -9.79 -19.79 -3.30
CA ASN A 168 -9.89 -18.44 -3.84
C ASN A 168 -10.25 -17.47 -2.72
N VAL A 169 -9.76 -16.24 -2.82
CA VAL A 169 -10.05 -15.16 -1.89
C VAL A 169 -10.79 -14.06 -2.65
N GLU A 170 -11.98 -13.71 -2.17
CA GLU A 170 -12.82 -12.59 -2.61
C GLU A 170 -12.85 -11.55 -1.48
N CYS A 171 -12.55 -10.29 -1.76
CA CYS A 171 -12.38 -9.22 -0.78
C CYS A 171 -13.47 -8.14 -0.85
#